data_AF-A0A4R0ZVG2-F1
#
_entry.id   AF-A0A4R0ZVG2-F1
#
_cell.length_a   1.000
_cell.length_b   1.000
_cell.length_c   1.000
_cell.angle_alpha   90.00
_cell.angle_beta   90.00
_cell.angle_gamma   90.00
#
_symmetry.space_group_name_H-M   'P 1'
#
loop_
_entity.id
_entity.type
_entity.pdbx_description
1 polymer ?
#
loop_
_entity_poly.entity_id
_entity_poly.type
_entity_poly.pdbx_seq_one_letter_code
_entity_poly.pdbx_strand_id
1 'polypeptide(L)'
;MHVSERLLQLYADTNATTRTKLQDVIKQNLGDGKSLSMSFEELTGTTLESLLTEEKSGSDFAAWIKDGKKDATFLPYYVSLLEMHEQVLNKEATVPQSASIDKTVVKGTPIVDKASLPASEPTLVETPKAEDKAPASKPRYMPEAPVPSRAERAKYQRTIEPAKPRRKSGKWIGVLFFLILLIGGGYFGYPYVLDLLEPKQEVEVVEETPKPDPEPVVQEPETNYVWLASKNVNLVSEPNGTTVTYIGDIGDRYEIVKEQDDHVEVNLDGTTAWAPLDSVTTDWPQRDLTDSALLDWVNTNLNNEWLGEAISDFFAMNEAALTETIGAPYGRETDALNAYAFYNGGFFVIQQDKVHAIDWTNTQTTRESFSSLGEPVLATDDAVVYESETYSLRLFEGTNGQTRVRLTEK
;
A
#
# COMPACT_ATOMS: atom_id res chain seq x y z
N MET A 1 -6.75 13.82 -2.45
CA MET A 1 -5.78 12.72 -2.33
C MET A 1 -5.72 12.29 -0.89
N HIS A 2 -5.97 11.01 -0.61
CA HIS A 2 -5.87 10.46 0.73
C HIS A 2 -4.39 10.36 1.15
N VAL A 3 -4.06 10.60 2.42
CA VAL A 3 -2.65 10.70 2.84
C VAL A 3 -1.91 9.37 2.69
N SER A 4 -2.62 8.24 2.84
CA SER A 4 -2.08 6.90 2.57
C SER A 4 -1.76 6.67 1.08
N GLU A 5 -2.58 7.17 0.15
CA GLU A 5 -2.33 7.05 -1.30
C GLU A 5 -1.12 7.87 -1.73
N ARG A 6 -1.00 9.10 -1.19
CA ARG A 6 0.18 9.95 -1.39
C ARG A 6 1.45 9.25 -0.90
N LEU A 7 1.36 8.50 0.19
CA LEU A 7 2.47 7.71 0.72
C LEU A 7 2.87 6.56 -0.23
N LEU A 8 1.92 5.86 -0.84
CA LEU A 8 2.20 4.84 -1.88
C LEU A 8 2.93 5.46 -3.07
N GLN A 9 2.48 6.63 -3.55
CA GLN A 9 3.15 7.34 -4.63
C GLN A 9 4.59 7.74 -4.25
N LEU A 10 4.79 8.34 -3.07
CA LEU A 10 6.14 8.69 -2.57
C LEU A 10 7.04 7.46 -2.37
N TYR A 11 6.45 6.29 -2.12
CA TYR A 11 7.17 5.01 -2.05
C TYR A 11 7.56 4.45 -3.43
N ALA A 12 6.84 4.80 -4.50
CA ALA A 12 7.27 4.52 -5.88
C ALA A 12 8.35 5.53 -6.33
N ASP A 13 8.13 6.83 -6.08
CA ASP A 13 8.97 7.93 -6.57
C ASP A 13 10.32 8.06 -5.84
N THR A 14 10.38 7.65 -4.57
CA THR A 14 11.61 7.62 -3.74
C THR A 14 12.21 6.21 -3.79
N ASN A 15 13.52 6.06 -3.58
CA ASN A 15 14.14 4.73 -3.42
C ASN A 15 14.12 4.22 -1.95
N ALA A 16 14.16 2.89 -1.77
CA ALA A 16 14.08 2.25 -0.46
C ALA A 16 15.24 2.63 0.49
N THR A 17 16.45 2.86 -0.03
CA THR A 17 17.62 3.30 0.75
C THR A 17 17.40 4.69 1.33
N THR A 18 16.90 5.63 0.52
CA THR A 18 16.52 6.99 0.96
C THR A 18 15.40 6.94 2.01
N ARG A 19 14.36 6.12 1.80
CA ARG A 19 13.29 5.91 2.79
C ARG A 19 13.82 5.39 4.12
N THR A 20 14.69 4.38 4.09
CA THR A 20 15.25 3.76 5.29
C THR A 20 16.10 4.75 6.07
N LYS A 21 16.99 5.49 5.38
CA LYS A 21 17.77 6.58 6.00
C LYS A 21 16.88 7.64 6.63
N LEU A 22 15.84 8.09 5.93
CA LEU A 22 14.89 9.07 6.49
C LEU A 22 14.16 8.53 7.72
N GLN A 23 13.72 7.26 7.69
CA GLN A 23 13.10 6.61 8.85
C GLN A 23 14.06 6.53 10.04
N ASP A 24 15.35 6.28 9.82
CA ASP A 24 16.36 6.21 10.88
C ASP A 24 16.66 7.59 11.46
N VAL A 25 16.78 8.63 10.62
CA VAL A 25 16.89 10.04 11.03
C VAL A 25 15.68 10.47 11.86
N ILE A 26 14.47 10.04 11.49
CA ILE A 26 13.24 10.30 12.26
C ILE A 26 13.27 9.59 13.62
N LYS A 27 13.62 8.30 13.67
CA LYS A 27 13.75 7.54 14.94
C LYS A 27 14.74 8.22 15.87
N GLN A 28 15.89 8.64 15.35
CA GLN A 28 16.94 9.30 16.11
C GLN A 28 16.52 10.69 16.60
N ASN A 29 15.80 11.47 15.78
CA ASN A 29 15.34 12.80 16.22
C ASN A 29 14.24 12.72 17.28
N LEU A 30 13.28 11.79 17.15
CA LEU A 30 12.22 11.59 18.15
C LEU A 30 12.77 11.07 19.49
N GLY A 31 13.79 10.21 19.47
CA GLY A 31 14.48 9.72 20.66
C GLY A 31 13.52 9.04 21.66
N ASP A 32 13.66 9.37 22.94
CA ASP A 32 12.79 8.85 24.01
C ASP A 32 11.45 9.60 24.14
N GLY A 33 11.23 10.68 23.36
CA GLY A 33 10.01 11.49 23.40
C GLY A 33 10.22 12.91 22.89
N LYS A 34 9.49 13.29 21.83
CA LYS A 34 9.43 14.65 21.27
C LYS A 34 8.09 14.87 20.56
N SER A 35 7.60 16.10 20.50
CA SER A 35 6.41 16.39 19.67
C SER A 35 6.74 16.30 18.18
N LEU A 36 5.76 15.86 17.37
CA LEU A 36 5.95 15.74 15.92
C LEU A 36 6.24 17.09 15.26
N SER A 37 5.62 18.18 15.75
CA SER A 37 5.89 19.54 15.29
C SER A 37 7.33 19.99 15.54
N MET A 38 7.88 19.71 16.73
CA MET A 38 9.26 20.06 17.08
C MET A 38 10.27 19.20 16.32
N SER A 39 9.97 17.90 16.16
CA SER A 39 10.81 17.00 15.37
C SER A 39 10.86 17.40 13.90
N PHE A 40 9.72 17.81 13.34
CA PHE A 40 9.63 18.35 11.98
C PHE A 40 10.47 19.62 11.84
N GLU A 41 10.30 20.60 12.73
CA GLU A 41 11.04 21.87 12.70
C GLU A 41 12.56 21.67 12.84
N GLU A 42 13.01 20.75 13.70
CA GLU A 42 14.44 20.42 13.80
C GLU A 42 14.99 19.79 12.52
N LEU A 43 14.25 18.88 11.88
CA LEU A 43 14.69 18.19 10.67
C LEU A 43 14.67 19.10 9.44
N THR A 44 13.58 19.83 9.21
CA THR A 44 13.40 20.67 8.02
C THR A 44 13.94 22.09 8.20
N GLY A 45 13.78 22.68 9.39
CA GLY A 45 13.92 24.13 9.61
C GLY A 45 12.65 24.94 9.30
N THR A 46 11.50 24.27 9.10
CA THR A 46 10.19 24.90 8.85
C THR A 46 9.15 24.39 9.84
N THR A 47 8.18 25.23 10.19
CA THR A 47 7.05 24.83 11.03
C THR A 47 5.89 24.31 10.18
N LEU A 48 5.13 23.35 10.73
CA LEU A 48 3.92 22.81 10.10
C LEU A 48 2.80 22.73 11.14
N GLU A 49 1.87 23.71 11.10
CA GLU A 49 0.85 23.93 12.13
C GLU A 49 -0.18 22.79 12.25
N SER A 50 -0.29 21.92 11.23
CA SER A 50 -1.17 20.74 11.24
C SER A 50 -0.62 19.56 12.04
N LEU A 51 0.63 19.62 12.52
CA LEU A 51 1.24 18.56 13.32
C LEU A 51 0.90 18.68 14.80
N LEU A 52 0.59 17.53 15.42
CA LEU A 52 0.25 17.47 16.83
C LEU A 52 1.45 17.75 17.73
N THR A 53 1.15 18.37 18.88
CA THR A 53 2.10 18.68 19.95
C THR A 53 2.25 17.56 20.99
N GLU A 54 1.54 16.44 20.83
CA GLU A 54 1.69 15.24 21.66
C GLU A 54 3.10 14.64 21.50
N GLU A 55 3.72 14.24 22.61
CA GLU A 55 5.03 13.58 22.59
C GLU A 55 4.93 12.17 22.00
N LYS A 56 5.82 11.87 21.05
CA LYS A 56 5.98 10.56 20.42
C LYS A 56 7.46 10.17 20.51
N SER A 57 7.75 8.89 20.74
CA SER A 57 9.12 8.36 20.76
C SER A 57 9.54 7.75 19.43
N GLY A 58 10.85 7.55 19.24
CA GLY A 58 11.39 6.76 18.13
C GLY A 58 10.93 5.30 18.17
N SER A 59 10.61 4.76 19.37
CA SER A 59 9.98 3.45 19.52
C SER A 59 8.53 3.42 19.03
N ASP A 60 7.75 4.47 19.30
CA ASP A 60 6.36 4.56 18.81
C ASP A 60 6.35 4.66 17.28
N PHE A 61 7.25 5.44 16.70
CA PHE A 61 7.43 5.52 15.25
C PHE A 61 7.88 4.19 14.64
N ALA A 62 8.81 3.48 15.27
CA ALA A 62 9.26 2.16 14.80
C ALA A 62 8.14 1.10 14.86
N ALA A 63 7.31 1.11 15.91
CA ALA A 63 6.11 0.28 16.00
C ALA A 63 5.09 0.66 14.92
N TRP A 64 4.84 1.96 14.74
CA TRP A 64 3.92 2.47 13.72
C TRP A 64 4.29 2.04 12.29
N ILE A 65 5.56 2.18 11.90
CA ILE A 65 6.08 1.69 10.61
C ILE A 65 5.82 0.19 10.43
N LYS A 66 6.05 -0.60 11.48
CA LYS A 66 5.90 -2.07 11.47
C LYS A 66 4.44 -2.53 11.39
N ASP A 67 3.55 -1.86 12.12
CA ASP A 67 2.15 -2.27 12.35
C ASP A 67 1.17 -1.81 11.25
N GLY A 68 1.70 -1.27 10.14
CA GLY A 68 0.91 -0.82 8.99
C GLY A 68 0.43 0.62 9.08
N LYS A 69 1.19 1.48 9.76
CA LYS A 69 1.02 2.94 9.78
C LYS A 69 -0.38 3.44 10.19
N LYS A 70 -1.06 2.64 11.02
CA LYS A 70 -2.46 2.82 11.46
C LYS A 70 -2.70 3.98 12.43
N ASP A 71 -1.67 4.52 13.07
CA ASP A 71 -1.80 5.76 13.85
C ASP A 71 -1.83 6.95 12.88
N ALA A 72 -3.01 7.54 12.72
CA ALA A 72 -3.25 8.68 11.85
C ALA A 72 -2.45 9.94 12.24
N THR A 73 -1.86 10.00 13.44
CA THR A 73 -1.06 11.15 13.89
C THR A 73 0.33 11.20 13.26
N PHE A 74 0.97 10.06 13.02
CA PHE A 74 2.28 9.97 12.37
C PHE A 74 2.21 10.09 10.85
N LEU A 75 1.06 9.78 10.24
CA LEU A 75 0.92 9.68 8.78
C LEU A 75 1.19 11.03 8.06
N PRO A 76 0.58 12.18 8.44
CA PRO A 76 0.90 13.48 7.85
C PRO A 76 2.37 13.88 8.07
N TYR A 77 2.89 13.66 9.27
CA TYR A 77 4.28 13.94 9.65
C TYR A 77 5.28 13.21 8.73
N TYR A 78 5.07 11.91 8.51
CA TYR A 78 5.97 11.10 7.69
C TYR A 78 5.86 11.43 6.20
N VAL A 79 4.65 11.69 5.68
CA VAL A 79 4.45 12.12 4.29
C VAL A 79 5.16 13.45 4.03
N SER A 80 4.98 14.46 4.88
CA SER A 80 5.65 15.75 4.69
C SER A 80 7.18 15.65 4.77
N LEU A 81 7.74 14.77 5.61
CA LEU A 81 9.19 14.52 5.62
C LEU A 81 9.69 13.74 4.40
N LEU A 82 8.87 12.87 3.80
CA LEU A 82 9.19 12.21 2.53
C LEU A 82 9.16 13.19 1.36
N GLU A 83 8.25 14.15 1.35
CA GLU A 83 8.22 15.22 0.34
C GLU A 83 9.44 16.15 0.46
N MET A 84 10.00 16.30 1.67
CA MET A 84 11.18 17.12 1.96
C MET A 84 12.48 16.30 2.14
N HIS A 85 12.53 15.04 1.70
CA HIS A 85 13.59 14.11 2.07
C HIS A 85 15.01 14.58 1.67
N GLU A 86 15.15 15.25 0.51
CA GLU A 86 16.43 15.81 0.08
C GLU A 86 16.93 16.88 1.06
N GLN A 87 16.05 17.78 1.52
CA GLN A 87 16.39 18.83 2.48
C GLN A 87 16.80 18.25 3.84
N VAL A 88 16.07 17.23 4.32
CA VAL A 88 16.35 16.56 5.60
C VAL A 88 17.69 15.82 5.55
N LEU A 89 17.92 15.01 4.52
CA LEU A 89 19.13 14.16 4.44
C LEU A 89 20.40 14.95 4.07
N ASN A 90 20.28 16.05 3.31
CA ASN A 90 21.44 16.91 3.02
C ASN A 90 21.89 17.75 4.23
N LYS A 91 20.99 18.02 5.20
CA LYS A 91 21.31 18.76 6.43
C LYS A 91 22.30 18.00 7.32
N GLU A 92 22.19 16.67 7.36
CA GLU A 92 23.05 15.78 8.15
C GLU A 92 24.52 15.81 7.69
N ALA A 93 24.77 16.04 6.39
CA ALA A 93 26.12 16.20 5.84
C ALA A 93 26.86 17.48 6.31
N THR A 94 26.19 18.37 7.04
CA THR A 94 26.74 19.69 7.44
C THR A 94 26.94 19.84 8.95
N VAL A 95 26.62 18.82 9.76
CA VAL A 95 26.80 18.87 11.23
C VAL A 95 28.13 18.23 11.64
N PRO A 96 29.06 18.95 12.32
CA PRO A 96 30.31 18.36 12.77
C PRO A 96 30.09 17.25 13.81
N GLN A 97 30.63 16.07 13.52
CA GLN A 97 30.64 14.90 14.38
C GLN A 97 31.22 15.26 15.76
N SER A 98 30.44 15.05 16.83
CA SER A 98 30.87 15.45 18.19
C SER A 98 32.12 14.67 18.60
N ALA A 99 33.19 15.39 18.93
CA ALA A 99 34.44 14.79 19.36
C ALA A 99 34.25 13.89 20.61
N SER A 100 34.83 12.69 20.57
CA SER A 100 34.88 11.80 21.73
C SER A 100 35.73 12.42 22.83
N ILE A 101 35.17 12.51 24.04
CA ILE A 101 35.93 12.89 25.23
C ILE A 101 36.61 11.62 25.76
N ASP A 102 37.84 11.36 25.30
CA ASP A 102 38.68 10.35 25.91
C ASP A 102 39.38 10.92 27.15
N LYS A 103 39.24 10.23 28.29
CA LYS A 103 39.82 10.62 29.58
C LYS A 103 41.05 9.78 29.87
N THR A 104 42.24 10.25 29.49
CA THR A 104 43.47 9.75 30.10
C THR A 104 44.45 10.86 30.49
N VAL A 105 44.89 10.80 31.75
CA VAL A 105 45.89 11.67 32.38
C VAL A 105 47.31 11.20 32.02
N VAL A 106 48.26 12.12 31.78
CA VAL A 106 49.68 12.03 32.26
C VAL A 106 50.36 13.42 32.17
N LYS A 107 51.30 13.69 33.10
CA LYS A 107 52.10 14.93 33.21
C LYS A 107 53.15 15.08 32.10
N GLY A 108 53.49 16.33 31.72
CA GLY A 108 54.76 16.66 31.04
C GLY A 108 54.90 18.08 30.50
N THR A 109 55.37 19.04 31.30
CA THR A 109 56.01 20.31 30.86
C THR A 109 57.54 20.13 30.74
N PRO A 110 58.36 21.07 30.19
CA PRO A 110 58.10 22.43 29.65
C PRO A 110 58.59 22.60 28.17
N ILE A 111 58.50 23.74 27.46
CA ILE A 111 59.33 24.99 27.55
C ILE A 111 58.78 26.05 26.54
N VAL A 112 58.55 27.29 27.02
CA VAL A 112 58.94 28.65 26.51
C VAL A 112 59.13 28.83 24.98
N ASP A 113 58.46 29.77 24.28
CA ASP A 113 58.88 31.20 24.24
C ASP A 113 57.79 32.26 23.86
N LYS A 114 58.11 33.50 24.27
CA LYS A 114 57.63 34.86 23.95
C LYS A 114 57.01 35.13 22.56
N ALA A 115 56.14 36.15 22.33
CA ALA A 115 55.50 37.21 23.15
C ALA A 115 54.23 37.73 22.37
N SER A 116 53.51 38.83 22.64
CA SER A 116 53.70 40.03 23.50
C SER A 116 52.35 40.75 23.80
N LEU A 117 52.40 41.90 24.49
CA LEU A 117 51.32 42.88 24.69
C LEU A 117 51.77 44.29 24.23
N PRO A 118 50.84 45.26 24.03
CA PRO A 118 50.53 46.28 25.07
C PRO A 118 49.03 46.70 25.11
N ALA A 119 48.49 47.48 26.05
CA ALA A 119 48.79 47.81 27.47
C ALA A 119 47.63 48.65 28.06
N SER A 120 47.65 48.89 29.39
CA SER A 120 46.96 49.97 30.13
C SER A 120 45.60 49.70 30.83
N GLU A 121 45.73 49.40 32.13
CA GLU A 121 44.81 49.61 33.28
C GLU A 121 44.57 51.14 33.58
N PRO A 122 43.86 51.62 34.66
CA PRO A 122 43.45 50.95 35.92
C PRO A 122 42.06 51.29 36.58
N THR A 123 41.74 50.58 37.68
CA THR A 123 40.89 50.99 38.85
C THR A 123 39.37 51.21 38.66
N LEU A 124 38.47 51.06 39.66
CA LEU A 124 38.59 50.92 41.13
C LEU A 124 37.41 50.10 41.74
N VAL A 125 37.70 49.01 42.48
CA VAL A 125 37.13 48.58 43.79
C VAL A 125 35.59 48.59 44.03
N GLU A 126 34.99 47.42 44.34
CA GLU A 126 34.51 47.02 45.69
C GLU A 126 33.98 45.57 45.73
N THR A 127 34.32 44.83 46.79
CA THR A 127 33.63 43.60 47.22
C THR A 127 33.04 43.84 48.59
N PRO A 128 31.81 43.38 48.84
CA PRO A 128 31.56 42.67 50.11
C PRO A 128 31.16 41.20 49.90
N LYS A 129 31.09 40.48 51.02
CA LYS A 129 31.22 39.03 51.17
C LYS A 129 29.94 38.39 51.72
N ALA A 130 29.82 37.06 51.55
CA ALA A 130 28.87 36.13 52.19
C ALA A 130 27.42 36.14 51.61
N GLU A 131 26.71 35.01 51.48
CA GLU A 131 26.64 33.84 52.36
C GLU A 131 26.51 32.49 51.62
N ASP A 132 27.01 31.41 52.24
CA ASP A 132 26.65 30.02 51.90
C ASP A 132 25.19 29.73 52.23
N LYS A 133 24.42 29.24 51.23
CA LYS A 133 23.16 28.52 51.47
C LYS A 133 23.09 27.27 50.62
N ALA A 134 22.93 26.13 51.30
CA ALA A 134 22.80 24.82 50.67
C ALA A 134 21.58 24.76 49.71
N PRO A 135 21.66 24.03 48.58
CA PRO A 135 20.55 23.89 47.66
C PRO A 135 19.42 23.09 48.31
N ALA A 136 18.22 23.68 48.36
CA ALA A 136 17.03 23.03 48.89
C ALA A 136 16.65 21.81 48.04
N SER A 137 16.47 20.66 48.68
CA SER A 137 15.97 19.45 48.03
C SER A 137 14.50 19.62 47.64
N LYS A 138 14.18 19.38 46.36
CA LYS A 138 12.79 19.33 45.89
C LYS A 138 12.06 18.16 46.57
N PRO A 139 10.79 18.31 46.97
CA PRO A 139 10.03 17.22 47.57
C PRO A 139 9.80 16.09 46.55
N ARG A 140 10.05 14.84 46.95
CA ARG A 140 9.63 13.68 46.17
C ARG A 140 8.12 13.50 46.29
N TYR A 141 7.45 13.37 45.15
CA TYR A 141 6.05 12.95 45.09
C TYR A 141 5.89 11.53 45.65
N MET A 142 5.07 11.37 46.68
CA MET A 142 4.55 10.07 47.11
C MET A 142 3.08 9.97 46.68
N PRO A 143 2.69 8.95 45.90
CA PRO A 143 1.28 8.68 45.63
C PRO A 143 0.54 8.31 46.92
N GLU A 144 -0.58 8.98 47.22
CA GLU A 144 -1.35 8.77 48.45
C GLU A 144 -2.20 7.47 48.46
N ALA A 145 -2.17 6.68 47.39
CA ALA A 145 -2.83 5.38 47.30
C ALA A 145 -1.90 4.31 46.70
N PRO A 146 -1.83 3.10 47.27
CA PRO A 146 -1.09 2.00 46.67
C PRO A 146 -1.74 1.59 45.34
N VAL A 147 -0.96 1.59 44.26
CA VAL A 147 -1.43 1.15 42.94
C VAL A 147 -1.86 -0.32 43.04
N PRO A 148 -3.12 -0.68 42.70
CA PRO A 148 -3.61 -2.06 42.81
C PRO A 148 -2.75 -3.02 42.00
N SER A 149 -2.40 -4.14 42.64
CA SER A 149 -1.49 -5.13 42.07
C SER A 149 -2.05 -5.76 40.79
N ARG A 150 -1.17 -6.32 39.95
CA ARG A 150 -1.57 -7.00 38.70
C ARG A 150 -2.57 -8.14 38.95
N ALA A 151 -2.55 -8.75 40.13
CA ALA A 151 -3.48 -9.79 40.57
C ALA A 151 -4.86 -9.25 41.02
N GLU A 152 -4.94 -8.00 41.48
CA GLU A 152 -6.22 -7.37 41.85
C GLU A 152 -6.97 -6.86 40.63
N ARG A 153 -6.26 -6.32 39.62
CA ARG A 153 -6.87 -5.93 38.33
C ARG A 153 -7.58 -7.10 37.64
N ALA A 154 -7.04 -8.32 37.77
CA ALA A 154 -7.65 -9.54 37.24
C ALA A 154 -8.98 -9.93 37.91
N LYS A 155 -9.28 -9.45 39.12
CA LYS A 155 -10.55 -9.76 39.81
C LYS A 155 -11.74 -8.92 39.34
N TYR A 156 -11.49 -7.76 38.73
CA TYR A 156 -12.54 -6.89 38.18
C TYR A 156 -12.96 -7.26 36.75
N GLN A 157 -12.20 -8.12 36.06
CA GLN A 157 -12.64 -8.75 34.82
C GLN A 157 -13.48 -10.01 35.12
N ARG A 158 -14.75 -9.81 35.50
CA ARG A 158 -15.76 -10.89 35.47
C ARG A 158 -16.87 -10.57 34.49
N THR A 159 -17.23 -11.59 33.71
CA THR A 159 -18.39 -11.63 32.80
C THR A 159 -18.44 -10.54 31.72
N ILE A 160 -17.47 -10.58 30.81
CA ILE A 160 -17.82 -10.41 29.38
C ILE A 160 -18.48 -11.73 28.97
N GLU A 161 -19.76 -11.69 28.59
CA GLU A 161 -20.42 -12.90 28.06
C GLU A 161 -19.74 -13.32 26.75
N PRO A 162 -19.46 -14.62 26.53
CA PRO A 162 -18.93 -15.08 25.26
C PRO A 162 -19.96 -14.80 24.16
N ALA A 163 -19.53 -14.09 23.11
CA ALA A 163 -20.38 -13.72 21.99
C ALA A 163 -21.05 -14.97 21.39
N LYS A 164 -22.39 -14.97 21.34
CA LYS A 164 -23.17 -16.10 20.81
C LYS A 164 -22.71 -16.43 19.39
N PRO A 165 -22.38 -17.69 19.07
CA PRO A 165 -21.93 -18.04 17.73
C PRO A 165 -23.01 -17.69 16.70
N ARG A 166 -22.62 -16.94 15.66
CA ARG A 166 -23.48 -16.59 14.52
C ARG A 166 -24.15 -17.86 13.99
N ARG A 167 -25.49 -17.85 13.92
CA ARG A 167 -26.27 -18.94 13.29
C ARG A 167 -25.80 -19.10 11.84
N LYS A 168 -25.27 -20.27 11.48
CA LYS A 168 -24.99 -20.63 10.09
C LYS A 168 -26.33 -20.65 9.33
N SER A 169 -26.50 -19.72 8.40
CA SER A 169 -27.73 -19.55 7.61
C SER A 169 -27.82 -20.60 6.49
N GLY A 170 -28.50 -21.71 6.77
CA GLY A 170 -29.52 -22.33 5.91
C GLY A 170 -29.24 -22.73 4.45
N LYS A 171 -28.05 -22.51 3.87
CA LYS A 171 -27.80 -22.73 2.41
C LYS A 171 -27.95 -24.19 1.94
N TRP A 172 -28.05 -25.18 2.84
CA TRP A 172 -28.25 -26.59 2.50
C TRP A 172 -29.72 -27.00 2.25
N ILE A 173 -30.70 -26.21 2.67
CA ILE A 173 -32.12 -26.59 2.54
C ILE A 173 -32.62 -26.42 1.09
N GLY A 174 -32.13 -25.39 0.37
CA GLY A 174 -32.48 -25.17 -1.04
C GLY A 174 -31.99 -26.29 -1.97
N VAL A 175 -30.76 -26.78 -1.76
CA VAL A 175 -30.18 -27.88 -2.54
C VAL A 175 -30.96 -29.19 -2.33
N LEU A 176 -31.41 -29.46 -1.10
CA LEU A 176 -32.23 -30.64 -0.81
C LEU A 176 -33.60 -30.58 -1.49
N PHE A 177 -34.22 -29.39 -1.58
CA PHE A 177 -35.49 -29.21 -2.28
C PHE A 177 -35.34 -29.41 -3.81
N PHE A 178 -34.23 -28.95 -4.39
CA PHE A 178 -33.92 -29.16 -5.81
C PHE A 178 -33.68 -30.64 -6.14
N LEU A 179 -32.97 -31.38 -5.28
CA LEU A 179 -32.77 -32.82 -5.43
C LEU A 179 -34.08 -33.62 -5.34
N ILE A 180 -34.99 -33.25 -4.44
CA ILE A 180 -36.32 -33.88 -4.35
C ILE A 180 -37.17 -33.59 -5.59
N LEU A 181 -37.10 -32.37 -6.15
CA LEU A 181 -37.76 -32.03 -7.42
C LEU A 181 -37.19 -32.82 -8.62
N LEU A 182 -35.88 -33.00 -8.70
CA LEU A 182 -35.24 -33.78 -9.78
C LEU A 182 -35.55 -35.29 -9.69
N ILE A 183 -35.64 -35.85 -8.48
CA ILE A 183 -35.99 -37.26 -8.29
C ILE A 183 -37.50 -37.51 -8.47
N GLY A 184 -38.36 -36.55 -8.07
CA GLY A 184 -39.82 -36.65 -8.23
C GLY A 184 -40.35 -36.30 -9.62
N GLY A 185 -39.72 -35.35 -10.32
CA GLY A 185 -40.17 -34.85 -11.63
C GLY A 185 -39.93 -35.82 -12.78
N GLY A 186 -38.92 -36.69 -12.69
CA GLY A 186 -38.53 -37.63 -13.74
C GLY A 186 -39.56 -38.73 -14.05
N TYR A 187 -40.54 -38.98 -13.17
CA TYR A 187 -41.44 -40.13 -13.30
C TYR A 187 -42.82 -39.83 -13.92
N PHE A 188 -43.15 -38.55 -14.17
CA PHE A 188 -44.45 -38.16 -14.73
C PHE A 188 -44.40 -37.66 -16.19
N GLY A 189 -43.22 -37.34 -16.74
CA GLY A 189 -43.07 -36.86 -18.13
C GLY A 189 -42.85 -37.96 -19.19
N TYR A 190 -42.48 -39.18 -18.78
CA TYR A 190 -41.98 -40.20 -19.72
C TYR A 190 -42.98 -40.77 -20.76
N PRO A 191 -44.31 -40.81 -20.57
CA PRO A 191 -45.20 -41.34 -21.61
C PRO A 191 -45.44 -40.37 -22.78
N TYR A 192 -45.04 -39.08 -22.69
CA TYR A 192 -45.32 -38.07 -23.72
C TYR A 192 -44.19 -37.84 -24.74
N VAL A 193 -43.04 -38.50 -24.57
CA VAL A 193 -41.87 -38.34 -25.48
C VAL A 193 -41.68 -39.57 -26.39
N LEU A 194 -42.39 -40.68 -26.12
CA LEU A 194 -42.33 -41.89 -26.96
C LEU A 194 -43.26 -41.85 -28.18
N ASP A 195 -44.35 -41.08 -28.15
CA ASP A 195 -45.26 -40.89 -29.30
C ASP A 195 -44.66 -40.01 -30.44
N LEU A 196 -43.47 -39.43 -30.24
CA LEU A 196 -42.81 -38.56 -31.24
C LEU A 196 -41.69 -39.26 -32.03
N LEU A 197 -41.52 -40.58 -31.86
CA LEU A 197 -40.44 -41.37 -32.46
C LEU A 197 -40.93 -42.58 -33.28
N GLU A 198 -42.17 -42.58 -33.78
CA GLU A 198 -42.59 -43.50 -34.85
C GLU A 198 -42.25 -42.91 -36.24
N PRO A 199 -41.36 -43.54 -37.03
CA PRO A 199 -41.06 -43.09 -38.38
C PRO A 199 -42.15 -43.58 -39.35
N LYS A 200 -42.93 -42.66 -39.92
CA LYS A 200 -43.86 -42.97 -41.01
C LYS A 200 -43.38 -42.36 -42.33
N GLN A 201 -43.25 -43.23 -43.33
CA GLN A 201 -42.65 -42.96 -44.63
C GLN A 201 -43.65 -42.34 -45.63
N GLU A 202 -43.16 -41.38 -46.42
CA GLU A 202 -43.69 -40.85 -47.71
C GLU A 202 -45.16 -40.38 -47.80
N VAL A 203 -45.38 -39.12 -48.23
CA VAL A 203 -45.69 -38.77 -49.64
C VAL A 203 -45.26 -37.31 -49.91
N GLU A 204 -44.72 -37.06 -51.10
CA GLU A 204 -44.28 -35.78 -51.64
C GLU A 204 -45.47 -34.88 -52.07
N VAL A 205 -45.56 -33.66 -51.52
CA VAL A 205 -46.28 -32.52 -52.13
C VAL A 205 -45.49 -31.25 -51.88
N VAL A 206 -45.18 -30.50 -52.95
CA VAL A 206 -44.50 -29.21 -52.89
C VAL A 206 -45.52 -28.10 -52.64
N GLU A 207 -45.40 -27.40 -51.51
CA GLU A 207 -45.95 -26.05 -51.34
C GLU A 207 -44.84 -25.08 -50.90
N GLU A 208 -45.00 -23.81 -51.26
CA GLU A 208 -43.96 -22.79 -51.16
C GLU A 208 -43.64 -22.42 -49.70
N THR A 209 -42.35 -22.44 -49.34
CA THR A 209 -41.89 -22.08 -48.00
C THR A 209 -42.07 -20.58 -47.73
N PRO A 210 -42.84 -20.16 -46.72
CA PRO A 210 -42.69 -18.82 -46.18
C PRO A 210 -41.28 -18.70 -45.58
N LYS A 211 -40.58 -17.59 -45.86
CA LYS A 211 -39.28 -17.31 -45.24
C LYS A 211 -39.45 -17.33 -43.71
N PRO A 212 -38.57 -18.02 -42.96
CA PRO A 212 -38.59 -17.92 -41.51
C PRO A 212 -38.30 -16.49 -41.08
N ASP A 213 -38.93 -16.05 -39.98
CA ASP A 213 -38.50 -14.86 -39.26
C ASP A 213 -37.00 -14.97 -38.94
N PRO A 214 -36.26 -13.85 -38.94
CA PRO A 214 -34.86 -13.87 -38.53
C PRO A 214 -34.78 -14.41 -37.10
N GLU A 215 -33.93 -15.42 -36.89
CA GLU A 215 -33.62 -15.92 -35.56
C GLU A 215 -33.23 -14.74 -34.66
N PRO A 216 -33.70 -14.70 -33.39
CA PRO A 216 -33.31 -13.64 -32.49
C PRO A 216 -31.80 -13.68 -32.34
N VAL A 217 -31.12 -12.66 -32.86
CA VAL A 217 -29.70 -12.45 -32.61
C VAL A 217 -29.55 -12.39 -31.10
N VAL A 218 -28.94 -13.42 -30.53
CA VAL A 218 -28.53 -13.42 -29.14
C VAL A 218 -27.52 -12.30 -29.04
N GLN A 219 -27.96 -11.16 -28.49
CA GLN A 219 -27.03 -10.13 -28.07
C GLN A 219 -26.08 -10.80 -27.09
N GLU A 220 -24.79 -10.78 -27.42
CA GLU A 220 -23.76 -11.09 -26.44
C GLU A 220 -24.02 -10.20 -25.22
N PRO A 221 -23.97 -10.74 -24.00
CA PRO A 221 -24.29 -9.95 -22.81
C PRO A 221 -23.39 -8.72 -22.79
N GLU A 222 -24.00 -7.54 -22.61
CA GLU A 222 -23.27 -6.28 -22.52
C GLU A 222 -22.11 -6.43 -21.55
N THR A 223 -20.94 -5.93 -21.94
CA THR A 223 -19.71 -6.10 -21.18
C THR A 223 -19.85 -5.36 -19.85
N ASN A 224 -20.26 -6.08 -18.80
CA ASN A 224 -20.45 -5.54 -17.44
C ASN A 224 -19.13 -5.12 -16.76
N TYR A 225 -18.08 -4.82 -17.53
CA TYR A 225 -16.75 -4.49 -17.03
C TYR A 225 -16.16 -3.30 -17.79
N VAL A 226 -15.49 -2.42 -17.04
CA VAL A 226 -14.59 -1.40 -17.56
C VAL A 226 -13.17 -1.69 -17.11
N TRP A 227 -12.21 -1.30 -17.95
CA TRP A 227 -10.80 -1.24 -17.62
C TRP A 227 -10.37 0.22 -17.47
N LEU A 228 -9.49 0.51 -16.52
CA LEU A 228 -8.86 1.83 -16.42
C LEU A 228 -7.89 2.02 -17.59
N ALA A 229 -8.15 3.02 -18.42
CA ALA A 229 -7.36 3.35 -19.62
C ALA A 229 -6.24 4.37 -19.35
N SER A 230 -6.18 4.92 -18.14
CA SER A 230 -5.20 5.93 -17.72
C SER A 230 -4.43 5.52 -16.47
N LYS A 231 -3.27 6.13 -16.25
CA LYS A 231 -2.43 5.89 -15.06
C LYS A 231 -3.01 6.60 -13.83
N ASN A 232 -3.03 5.93 -12.68
CA ASN A 232 -3.43 6.49 -11.37
C ASN A 232 -4.79 7.22 -11.42
N VAL A 233 -5.84 6.54 -11.89
CA VAL A 233 -7.20 7.13 -11.95
C VAL A 233 -7.73 7.33 -10.54
N ASN A 234 -8.18 8.55 -10.22
CA ASN A 234 -8.89 8.82 -8.97
C ASN A 234 -10.33 8.32 -9.09
N LEU A 235 -10.68 7.28 -8.34
CA LEU A 235 -12.07 6.84 -8.19
C LEU A 235 -12.69 7.60 -7.02
N VAL A 236 -13.73 8.39 -7.29
CA VAL A 236 -14.32 9.34 -6.34
C VAL A 236 -15.62 8.83 -5.71
N SER A 237 -15.99 9.35 -4.54
CA SER A 237 -17.19 8.90 -3.83
C SER A 237 -18.52 9.26 -4.52
N GLU A 238 -18.51 10.28 -5.38
CA GLU A 238 -19.68 10.82 -6.10
C GLU A 238 -19.21 11.38 -7.46
N PRO A 239 -20.01 11.34 -8.56
CA PRO A 239 -19.59 11.71 -9.91
C PRO A 239 -18.95 13.10 -10.05
N ASN A 240 -19.34 14.07 -9.23
CA ASN A 240 -18.81 15.43 -9.27
C ASN A 240 -18.06 15.78 -7.96
N GLY A 241 -17.65 14.76 -7.20
CA GLY A 241 -16.95 14.90 -5.93
C GLY A 241 -15.44 15.04 -6.09
N THR A 242 -14.80 15.67 -5.10
CA THR A 242 -13.33 15.75 -4.99
C THR A 242 -12.74 14.79 -3.97
N THR A 243 -13.60 14.01 -3.29
CA THR A 243 -13.22 12.97 -2.34
C THR A 243 -12.86 11.70 -3.10
N VAL A 244 -11.56 11.41 -3.16
CA VAL A 244 -11.04 10.14 -3.69
C VAL A 244 -11.32 9.03 -2.67
N THR A 245 -11.92 7.95 -3.13
CA THR A 245 -12.19 6.71 -2.38
C THR A 245 -11.09 5.68 -2.61
N TYR A 246 -10.52 5.64 -3.81
CA TYR A 246 -9.44 4.73 -4.22
C TYR A 246 -8.68 5.32 -5.42
N ILE A 247 -7.41 4.96 -5.60
CA ILE A 247 -6.66 5.25 -6.83
C ILE A 247 -6.38 3.93 -7.55
N GLY A 248 -6.97 3.76 -8.73
CA GLY A 248 -6.76 2.57 -9.55
C GLY A 248 -5.63 2.74 -10.56
N ASP A 249 -4.96 1.63 -10.85
CA ASP A 249 -3.88 1.56 -11.82
C ASP A 249 -4.40 1.19 -13.22
N ILE A 250 -3.72 1.65 -14.26
CA ILE A 250 -4.05 1.30 -15.66
C ILE A 250 -4.17 -0.21 -15.85
N GLY A 251 -5.20 -0.65 -16.56
CA GLY A 251 -5.55 -2.05 -16.76
C GLY A 251 -6.20 -2.76 -15.57
N ASP A 252 -6.49 -2.08 -14.46
CA ASP A 252 -7.41 -2.62 -13.46
C ASP A 252 -8.82 -2.74 -14.06
N ARG A 253 -9.46 -3.89 -13.84
CA ARG A 253 -10.78 -4.25 -14.35
C ARG A 253 -11.80 -4.24 -13.21
N TYR A 254 -12.91 -3.50 -13.39
CA TYR A 254 -14.00 -3.44 -12.42
C TYR A 254 -15.35 -3.73 -13.04
N GLU A 255 -16.25 -4.33 -12.25
CA GLU A 255 -17.65 -4.53 -12.64
C GLU A 255 -18.40 -3.19 -12.63
N ILE A 256 -19.15 -2.92 -13.71
CA ILE A 256 -20.00 -1.74 -13.86
C ILE A 256 -21.26 -1.91 -13.02
N VAL A 257 -21.54 -0.93 -12.16
CA VAL A 257 -22.78 -0.85 -11.36
C VAL A 257 -23.84 -0.01 -12.09
N LYS A 258 -23.44 1.14 -12.64
CA LYS A 258 -24.25 2.02 -13.52
C LYS A 258 -23.37 3.13 -14.12
N GLU A 259 -23.88 3.81 -15.13
CA GLU A 259 -23.32 5.06 -15.64
C GLU A 259 -24.16 6.27 -15.20
N GLN A 260 -23.53 7.42 -15.00
CA GLN A 260 -24.20 8.68 -14.70
C GLN A 260 -23.33 9.88 -15.10
N ASP A 261 -23.92 10.83 -15.81
CA ASP A 261 -23.27 12.06 -16.27
C ASP A 261 -22.00 11.74 -17.12
N ASP A 262 -20.83 12.11 -16.65
CA ASP A 262 -19.52 11.84 -17.27
C ASP A 262 -18.70 10.76 -16.51
N HIS A 263 -19.36 9.94 -15.67
CA HIS A 263 -18.73 8.92 -14.84
C HIS A 263 -19.43 7.54 -14.89
N VAL A 264 -18.67 6.50 -14.58
CA VAL A 264 -19.17 5.13 -14.35
C VAL A 264 -18.97 4.73 -12.89
N GLU A 265 -20.02 4.24 -12.24
CA GLU A 265 -19.94 3.63 -10.91
C GLU A 265 -19.44 2.20 -11.03
N VAL A 266 -18.39 1.87 -10.29
CA VAL A 266 -17.72 0.57 -10.31
C VAL A 266 -17.72 -0.11 -8.94
N ASN A 267 -17.75 -1.44 -8.94
CA ASN A 267 -17.74 -2.28 -7.74
C ASN A 267 -16.31 -2.48 -7.21
N LEU A 268 -16.08 -2.11 -5.95
CA LEU A 268 -14.82 -2.23 -5.21
C LEU A 268 -14.99 -3.18 -4.00
N ASP A 269 -15.21 -4.48 -4.28
CA ASP A 269 -15.37 -5.60 -3.33
C ASP A 269 -15.95 -5.23 -1.94
N GLY A 270 -17.19 -4.70 -1.94
CA GLY A 270 -17.92 -4.33 -0.72
C GLY A 270 -18.18 -2.82 -0.56
N THR A 271 -17.61 -1.98 -1.42
CA THR A 271 -18.04 -0.59 -1.64
C THR A 271 -18.17 -0.30 -3.14
N THR A 272 -18.66 0.88 -3.51
CA THR A 272 -18.58 1.41 -4.87
C THR A 272 -17.78 2.70 -4.90
N ALA A 273 -17.32 3.10 -6.09
CA ALA A 273 -16.75 4.41 -6.39
C ALA A 273 -16.97 4.77 -7.86
N TRP A 274 -16.71 6.01 -8.24
CA TRP A 274 -16.97 6.55 -9.57
C TRP A 274 -15.68 6.84 -10.32
N ALA A 275 -15.51 6.27 -11.51
CA ALA A 275 -14.41 6.55 -12.43
C ALA A 275 -14.86 7.49 -13.57
N PRO A 276 -14.08 8.50 -13.96
CA PRO A 276 -14.36 9.35 -15.12
C PRO A 276 -14.44 8.54 -16.42
N LEU A 277 -15.43 8.81 -17.29
CA LEU A 277 -15.63 8.08 -18.55
C LEU A 277 -14.48 8.26 -19.55
N ASP A 278 -13.75 9.37 -19.49
CA ASP A 278 -12.55 9.62 -20.32
C ASP A 278 -11.30 8.85 -19.82
N SER A 279 -11.38 8.26 -18.63
CA SER A 279 -10.30 7.50 -18.00
C SER A 279 -10.47 5.97 -18.09
N VAL A 280 -11.55 5.49 -18.72
CA VAL A 280 -11.90 4.06 -18.84
C VAL A 280 -12.08 3.62 -20.29
N THR A 281 -12.05 2.30 -20.51
CA THR A 281 -12.41 1.66 -21.78
C THR A 281 -13.20 0.37 -21.54
N THR A 282 -14.11 0.05 -22.47
CA THR A 282 -14.74 -1.28 -22.60
C THR A 282 -14.10 -2.11 -23.73
N ASP A 283 -13.28 -1.48 -24.58
CA ASP A 283 -12.45 -2.13 -25.58
C ASP A 283 -11.08 -2.45 -24.96
N TRP A 284 -10.83 -3.74 -24.71
CA TRP A 284 -9.61 -4.26 -24.09
C TRP A 284 -9.03 -5.40 -24.97
N PRO A 285 -8.06 -5.09 -25.86
CA PRO A 285 -7.57 -6.06 -26.83
C PRO A 285 -6.90 -7.29 -26.20
N GLN A 286 -7.34 -8.49 -26.57
CA GLN A 286 -6.62 -9.72 -26.26
C GLN A 286 -5.39 -9.86 -27.19
N ARG A 287 -4.26 -10.30 -26.63
CA ARG A 287 -2.98 -10.48 -27.33
C ARG A 287 -2.43 -11.88 -27.08
N ASP A 288 -1.81 -12.47 -28.10
CA ASP A 288 -1.19 -13.80 -28.02
C ASP A 288 0.18 -13.76 -27.33
N LEU A 289 0.18 -13.55 -26.01
CA LEU A 289 1.40 -13.53 -25.18
C LEU A 289 1.33 -14.62 -24.11
N THR A 290 2.41 -15.39 -23.95
CA THR A 290 2.44 -16.51 -22.98
C THR A 290 2.87 -16.04 -21.59
N ASP A 291 2.38 -16.72 -20.55
CA ASP A 291 2.84 -16.50 -19.17
C ASP A 291 4.36 -16.61 -19.05
N SER A 292 4.98 -17.56 -19.78
CA SER A 292 6.43 -17.73 -19.81
C SER A 292 7.15 -16.51 -20.38
N ALA A 293 6.61 -15.85 -21.42
CA ALA A 293 7.24 -14.67 -22.00
C ALA A 293 7.26 -13.48 -21.03
N LEU A 294 6.18 -13.30 -20.26
CA LEU A 294 6.14 -12.29 -19.20
C LEU A 294 7.09 -12.62 -18.04
N LEU A 295 7.07 -13.87 -17.56
CA LEU A 295 7.94 -14.29 -16.45
C LEU A 295 9.43 -14.27 -16.85
N ASP A 296 9.79 -14.70 -18.06
CA ASP A 296 11.17 -14.64 -18.57
C ASP A 296 11.63 -13.18 -18.73
N TRP A 297 10.75 -12.29 -19.18
CA TRP A 297 11.04 -10.86 -19.25
C TRP A 297 11.30 -10.27 -17.86
N VAL A 298 10.47 -10.58 -16.86
CA VAL A 298 10.63 -10.08 -15.48
C VAL A 298 11.93 -10.62 -14.85
N ASN A 299 12.24 -11.89 -15.08
CA ASN A 299 13.49 -12.52 -14.64
C ASN A 299 14.74 -11.89 -15.28
N THR A 300 14.63 -11.46 -16.55
CA THR A 300 15.76 -10.91 -17.33
C THR A 300 16.00 -9.43 -17.06
N ASN A 301 14.94 -8.63 -16.86
CA ASN A 301 15.03 -7.17 -16.88
C ASN A 301 14.95 -6.51 -15.49
N LEU A 302 14.46 -7.22 -14.45
CA LEU A 302 14.30 -6.68 -13.11
C LEU A 302 15.29 -7.32 -12.11
N ASN A 303 15.62 -6.58 -11.04
CA ASN A 303 16.40 -7.17 -9.95
C ASN A 303 15.49 -8.04 -9.07
N ASN A 304 15.74 -9.36 -9.11
CA ASN A 304 15.02 -10.38 -8.35
C ASN A 304 15.87 -11.02 -7.23
N GLU A 305 17.09 -10.52 -6.96
CA GLU A 305 18.00 -11.04 -5.92
C GLU A 305 17.39 -11.02 -4.51
N TRP A 306 16.38 -10.17 -4.30
CA TRP A 306 15.67 -10.00 -3.03
C TRP A 306 14.50 -10.99 -2.82
N LEU A 307 14.12 -11.76 -3.85
CA LEU A 307 12.98 -12.69 -3.79
C LEU A 307 13.39 -14.10 -3.32
N GLY A 308 14.53 -14.63 -3.77
CA GLY A 308 15.06 -15.93 -3.32
C GLY A 308 14.30 -17.19 -3.80
N GLU A 309 13.03 -17.07 -4.16
CA GLU A 309 12.19 -18.12 -4.81
C GLU A 309 11.73 -17.67 -6.21
N ALA A 310 11.01 -18.54 -6.94
CA ALA A 310 10.51 -18.21 -8.26
C ALA A 310 9.29 -17.27 -8.18
N ILE A 311 9.20 -16.31 -9.11
CA ILE A 311 8.17 -15.26 -9.13
C ILE A 311 6.73 -15.82 -9.07
N SER A 312 6.47 -16.95 -9.72
CA SER A 312 5.17 -17.63 -9.71
C SER A 312 4.73 -18.09 -8.32
N ASP A 313 5.68 -18.46 -7.46
CA ASP A 313 5.39 -19.16 -6.21
C ASP A 313 4.82 -18.18 -5.16
N PHE A 314 5.13 -16.89 -5.31
CA PHE A 314 4.64 -15.82 -4.44
C PHE A 314 3.12 -15.61 -4.49
N PHE A 315 2.48 -15.75 -5.66
CA PHE A 315 1.03 -15.52 -5.80
C PHE A 315 0.17 -16.51 -4.99
N ALA A 316 0.74 -17.68 -4.65
CA ALA A 316 0.11 -18.64 -3.75
C ALA A 316 0.26 -18.28 -2.24
N MET A 317 1.13 -17.33 -1.89
CA MET A 317 1.50 -17.01 -0.51
C MET A 317 0.55 -16.00 0.14
N ASN A 318 0.39 -16.13 1.46
CA ASN A 318 -0.14 -15.06 2.31
C ASN A 318 0.99 -14.30 3.03
N GLU A 319 0.65 -13.26 3.80
CA GLU A 319 1.67 -12.41 4.45
C GLU A 319 2.59 -13.18 5.43
N ALA A 320 2.06 -14.24 6.06
CA ALA A 320 2.84 -15.08 6.96
C ALA A 320 3.87 -15.92 6.20
N ALA A 321 3.48 -16.54 5.08
CA ALA A 321 4.38 -17.28 4.21
C ALA A 321 5.44 -16.37 3.58
N LEU A 322 5.05 -15.19 3.07
CA LEU A 322 6.00 -14.15 2.62
C LEU A 322 7.05 -13.83 3.69
N THR A 323 6.60 -13.63 4.93
CA THR A 323 7.49 -13.29 6.06
C THR A 323 8.46 -14.42 6.40
N GLU A 324 8.09 -15.68 6.13
CA GLU A 324 8.96 -16.85 6.31
C GLU A 324 9.98 -16.98 5.16
N THR A 325 9.57 -16.76 3.91
CA THR A 325 10.43 -16.87 2.72
C THR A 325 11.46 -15.75 2.60
N ILE A 326 11.03 -14.47 2.65
CA ILE A 326 11.89 -13.29 2.41
C ILE A 326 12.14 -12.42 3.65
N GLY A 327 11.67 -12.87 4.82
CA GLY A 327 11.78 -12.13 6.08
C GLY A 327 10.73 -11.04 6.25
N ALA A 328 10.81 -10.29 7.35
CA ALA A 328 9.81 -9.27 7.65
C ALA A 328 9.97 -8.02 6.74
N PRO A 329 8.87 -7.46 6.20
CA PRO A 329 8.93 -6.20 5.46
C PRO A 329 9.33 -5.06 6.39
N TYR A 330 10.07 -4.07 5.86
CA TYR A 330 10.47 -2.89 6.65
C TYR A 330 9.30 -1.95 6.92
N GLY A 331 8.20 -2.08 6.20
CA GLY A 331 6.98 -1.31 6.43
C GLY A 331 5.77 -1.97 5.80
N ARG A 332 4.59 -1.58 6.28
CA ARG A 332 3.28 -1.99 5.74
C ARG A 332 2.40 -0.78 5.45
N GLU A 333 1.44 -0.93 4.55
CA GLU A 333 0.29 -0.03 4.36
C GLU A 333 -1.00 -0.83 4.14
N THR A 334 -2.15 -0.16 4.24
CA THR A 334 -3.45 -0.69 3.82
C THR A 334 -4.30 0.43 3.23
N ASP A 335 -5.04 0.15 2.15
CA ASP A 335 -6.13 1.00 1.65
C ASP A 335 -7.49 0.28 1.77
N ALA A 336 -8.47 0.66 0.93
CA ALA A 336 -9.81 0.07 0.92
C ALA A 336 -9.86 -1.38 0.41
N LEU A 337 -8.91 -1.79 -0.45
CA LEU A 337 -8.89 -3.09 -1.14
C LEU A 337 -7.67 -3.94 -0.78
N ASN A 338 -6.53 -3.28 -0.54
CA ASN A 338 -5.22 -3.89 -0.54
C ASN A 338 -4.48 -3.70 0.79
N ALA A 339 -3.73 -4.72 1.19
CA ALA A 339 -2.60 -4.57 2.10
C ALA A 339 -1.29 -4.55 1.30
N TYR A 340 -0.31 -3.79 1.75
CA TYR A 340 0.98 -3.63 1.08
C TYR A 340 2.13 -4.00 2.01
N ALA A 341 3.07 -4.82 1.55
CA ALA A 341 4.26 -5.24 2.30
C ALA A 341 5.54 -4.78 1.56
N PHE A 342 6.32 -3.88 2.18
CA PHE A 342 7.44 -3.19 1.53
C PHE A 342 8.82 -3.79 1.87
N TYR A 343 9.62 -3.98 0.82
CA TYR A 343 10.93 -4.63 0.85
C TYR A 343 12.00 -3.83 0.08
N ASN A 344 13.27 -4.19 0.26
CA ASN A 344 14.40 -3.53 -0.39
C ASN A 344 14.58 -4.03 -1.84
N GLY A 345 13.64 -3.64 -2.69
CA GLY A 345 13.58 -3.96 -4.13
C GLY A 345 12.20 -3.68 -4.71
N GLY A 346 11.16 -3.85 -3.90
CA GLY A 346 9.78 -3.69 -4.32
C GLY A 346 8.78 -3.77 -3.16
N PHE A 347 7.53 -4.06 -3.49
CA PHE A 347 6.50 -4.39 -2.53
C PHE A 347 5.51 -5.42 -3.11
N PHE A 348 4.81 -6.10 -2.22
CA PHE A 348 3.70 -6.98 -2.58
C PHE A 348 2.38 -6.28 -2.33
N VAL A 349 1.44 -6.47 -3.24
CA VAL A 349 0.01 -6.15 -3.05
C VAL A 349 -0.67 -7.43 -2.61
N ILE A 350 -1.32 -7.39 -1.45
CA ILE A 350 -1.97 -8.52 -0.79
C ILE A 350 -3.46 -8.22 -0.72
N GLN A 351 -4.27 -9.06 -1.38
CA GLN A 351 -5.73 -8.98 -1.42
C GLN A 351 -6.31 -10.31 -0.92
N GLN A 352 -7.37 -10.25 -0.10
CA GLN A 352 -8.05 -11.44 0.45
C GLN A 352 -7.10 -12.50 1.10
N ASP A 353 -6.08 -12.05 1.84
CA ASP A 353 -5.01 -12.88 2.45
C ASP A 353 -4.12 -13.63 1.45
N LYS A 354 -3.93 -13.11 0.23
CA LYS A 354 -2.97 -13.63 -0.76
C LYS A 354 -2.23 -12.53 -1.50
N VAL A 355 -1.01 -12.80 -1.95
CA VAL A 355 -0.33 -11.95 -2.94
C VAL A 355 -1.12 -11.95 -4.24
N HIS A 356 -1.47 -10.75 -4.71
CA HIS A 356 -2.13 -10.54 -5.99
C HIS A 356 -1.21 -9.82 -6.98
N ALA A 357 -0.27 -8.99 -6.50
CA ALA A 357 0.73 -8.35 -7.34
C ALA A 357 2.10 -8.20 -6.66
N ILE A 358 3.13 -8.05 -7.48
CA ILE A 358 4.50 -7.68 -7.08
C ILE A 358 4.90 -6.42 -7.86
N ASP A 359 5.31 -5.38 -7.14
CA ASP A 359 5.77 -4.10 -7.70
C ASP A 359 7.26 -3.93 -7.45
N TRP A 360 8.06 -3.89 -8.52
CA TRP A 360 9.45 -3.43 -8.48
C TRP A 360 9.45 -1.90 -8.60
N THR A 361 10.19 -1.22 -7.74
CA THR A 361 10.21 0.26 -7.68
C THR A 361 11.61 0.79 -7.98
N ASN A 362 11.70 1.97 -8.57
CA ASN A 362 12.97 2.59 -8.96
C ASN A 362 13.77 1.70 -9.93
N THR A 363 13.05 1.07 -10.86
CA THR A 363 13.65 0.25 -11.90
C THR A 363 14.41 1.14 -12.89
N GLN A 364 15.52 0.65 -13.45
CA GLN A 364 16.25 1.34 -14.53
C GLN A 364 15.71 0.94 -15.93
N THR A 365 14.50 0.39 -15.93
CA THR A 365 13.78 -0.14 -17.08
C THR A 365 13.15 1.00 -17.86
N THR A 366 13.24 0.96 -19.19
CA THR A 366 12.60 1.92 -20.10
C THR A 366 11.55 1.23 -20.96
N ARG A 367 10.68 2.00 -21.62
CA ARG A 367 9.65 1.49 -22.53
C ARG A 367 10.20 0.58 -23.63
N GLU A 368 11.38 0.91 -24.16
CA GLU A 368 12.05 0.15 -25.23
C GLU A 368 12.40 -1.26 -24.78
N SER A 369 12.66 -1.51 -23.49
CA SER A 369 12.96 -2.85 -22.98
C SER A 369 11.76 -3.81 -23.06
N PHE A 370 10.53 -3.29 -23.14
CA PHE A 370 9.32 -4.10 -23.35
C PHE A 370 9.09 -4.49 -24.82
N SER A 371 9.83 -3.92 -25.77
CA SER A 371 9.62 -4.17 -27.22
C SER A 371 9.77 -5.63 -27.64
N SER A 372 10.46 -6.46 -26.85
CA SER A 372 10.57 -7.91 -27.06
C SER A 372 9.27 -8.68 -26.79
N LEU A 373 8.29 -8.07 -26.11
CA LEU A 373 6.96 -8.63 -25.85
C LEU A 373 5.96 -8.35 -26.98
N GLY A 374 6.34 -7.57 -28.00
CA GLY A 374 5.49 -7.26 -29.15
C GLY A 374 4.60 -6.03 -28.94
N GLU A 375 3.36 -6.09 -29.44
CA GLU A 375 2.40 -4.99 -29.27
C GLU A 375 1.75 -5.05 -27.87
N PRO A 376 1.68 -3.93 -27.13
CA PRO A 376 0.95 -3.89 -25.87
C PRO A 376 -0.56 -4.02 -26.06
N VAL A 377 -1.24 -4.38 -24.97
CA VAL A 377 -2.71 -4.28 -24.86
C VAL A 377 -3.12 -2.81 -24.86
N LEU A 378 -2.42 -1.99 -24.06
CA LEU A 378 -2.63 -0.56 -23.96
C LEU A 378 -1.29 0.17 -23.71
N ALA A 379 -1.13 1.35 -24.28
CA ALA A 379 0.00 2.25 -24.02
C ALA A 379 -0.47 3.71 -23.98
N THR A 380 -0.06 4.44 -22.95
CA THR A 380 -0.25 5.90 -22.79
C THR A 380 1.10 6.60 -22.92
N ASP A 381 1.14 7.92 -22.75
CA ASP A 381 2.40 8.68 -22.70
C ASP A 381 3.28 8.32 -21.50
N ASP A 382 2.75 7.62 -20.48
CA ASP A 382 3.40 7.43 -19.18
C ASP A 382 3.19 6.05 -18.54
N ALA A 383 2.56 5.10 -19.24
CA ALA A 383 2.39 3.72 -18.82
C ALA A 383 2.17 2.77 -20.01
N VAL A 384 2.45 1.48 -19.81
CA VAL A 384 2.22 0.43 -20.81
C VAL A 384 1.76 -0.87 -20.14
N VAL A 385 0.82 -1.57 -20.76
CA VAL A 385 0.24 -2.84 -20.26
C VAL A 385 0.43 -3.96 -21.29
N TYR A 386 0.97 -5.08 -20.82
CA TYR A 386 1.03 -6.36 -21.53
C TYR A 386 0.32 -7.42 -20.71
N GLU A 387 -0.45 -8.30 -21.35
CA GLU A 387 -1.17 -9.36 -20.65
C GLU A 387 -1.00 -10.70 -21.34
N SER A 388 -0.95 -11.75 -20.52
CA SER A 388 -1.11 -13.15 -20.93
C SER A 388 -2.45 -13.69 -20.42
N GLU A 389 -2.61 -15.03 -20.44
CA GLU A 389 -3.75 -15.70 -19.83
C GLU A 389 -3.81 -15.43 -18.31
N THR A 390 -2.71 -15.67 -17.60
CA THR A 390 -2.67 -15.58 -16.12
C THR A 390 -2.19 -14.23 -15.59
N TYR A 391 -1.35 -13.49 -16.34
CA TYR A 391 -0.64 -12.33 -15.79
C TYR A 391 -0.89 -11.01 -16.53
N SER A 392 -0.83 -9.90 -15.79
CA SER A 392 -0.81 -8.52 -16.30
C SER A 392 0.51 -7.85 -15.87
N LEU A 393 1.38 -7.54 -16.83
CA LEU A 393 2.65 -6.86 -16.63
C LEU A 393 2.53 -5.39 -17.06
N ARG A 394 2.84 -4.47 -16.14
CA ARG A 394 2.56 -3.05 -16.30
C ARG A 394 3.79 -2.19 -16.00
N LEU A 395 4.13 -1.30 -16.91
CA LEU A 395 5.12 -0.24 -16.72
C LEU A 395 4.41 1.05 -16.28
N PHE A 396 4.98 1.73 -15.30
CA PHE A 396 4.58 3.07 -14.87
C PHE A 396 5.80 3.98 -14.89
N GLU A 397 5.74 5.05 -15.66
CA GLU A 397 6.82 6.05 -15.75
C GLU A 397 6.52 7.24 -14.82
N GLY A 398 7.46 7.52 -13.91
CA GLY A 398 7.39 8.64 -12.97
C GLY A 398 7.92 9.93 -13.58
N THR A 399 7.43 11.07 -13.10
CA THR A 399 7.82 12.41 -13.60
C THR A 399 9.28 12.78 -13.30
N ASN A 400 9.94 12.03 -12.42
CA ASN A 400 11.36 12.14 -12.07
C ASN A 400 12.26 11.15 -12.85
N GLY A 401 11.71 10.43 -13.83
CA GLY A 401 12.44 9.42 -14.61
C GLY A 401 12.64 8.08 -13.89
N GLN A 402 12.13 7.90 -12.67
CA GLN A 402 12.03 6.58 -12.06
C GLN A 402 10.92 5.77 -12.73
N THR A 403 11.09 4.46 -12.87
CA THR A 403 10.02 3.57 -13.29
C THR A 403 9.60 2.61 -12.18
N ARG A 404 8.32 2.22 -12.20
CA ARG A 404 7.74 1.13 -11.41
C ARG A 404 7.25 0.09 -12.39
N VAL A 405 7.51 -1.19 -12.12
CA VAL A 405 6.97 -2.30 -12.91
C VAL A 405 6.16 -3.20 -11.98
N ARG A 406 4.91 -3.50 -12.35
CA ARG A 406 4.04 -4.44 -11.62
C ARG A 406 3.81 -5.70 -12.44
N LEU A 407 3.88 -6.86 -11.80
CA LEU A 407 3.30 -8.11 -12.28
C LEU A 407 2.09 -8.47 -11.39
N THR A 408 0.94 -8.72 -12.00
CA THR A 408 -0.35 -9.03 -11.32
C THR A 408 -0.87 -10.39 -11.82
N GLU A 409 -1.44 -11.22 -10.94
CA GLU A 409 -2.24 -12.39 -11.30
C GLU A 409 -3.69 -11.95 -11.61
N LYS A 410 -4.34 -12.44 -12.68
CA LYS A 410 -5.58 -11.86 -13.27
C LYS A 410 -6.93 -12.46 -12.83
#